data_AF-A0A9D2KNV2-F1
#
_entry.id   AF-A0A9D2KNV2-F1
#
_cell.length_a   1.000
_cell.length_b   1.000
_cell.length_c   1.000
_cell.angle_alpha   90.00
_cell.angle_beta   90.00
_cell.angle_gamma   90.00
#
_symmetry.space_group_name_H-M   'P 1'
#
loop_
_entity.id
_entity.type
_entity.pdbx_description
1 polymer ?
#
loop_
_entity_poly.entity_id
_entity_poly.type
_entity_poly.pdbx_seq_one_letter_code
_entity_poly.pdbx_strand_id
1 'polypeptide(L)'
;MKGLLVFKEQLREFYGRHGAIVRPLIKFVLAFAVFTILNQNIGFMAQLKNPLVVAGLSAVCCVLPYGVISLVAAAFALAHINAVSMEIAVLTAAFLVVVVLLYYGFQPGDSILLILTPALFFLNIPYVIPLLAGLSCGLISVIPVSCGVVIYYILLYVKENAGVLTGAASVDITEKYSQIIKNVFSNQAMMVMILAFAVGILAVLVIRNTSMDYAWTIAIIVGTVAQLAVIFTGDFLFNITLPIIPLIAGTAISMALAMIYQFFVLAVDYSRTEYLQYEDDDYYYYVKAVPKITVSTPDVKVQQINARKKSKL
;
A
#
# COMPACT_ATOMS: atom_id res chain seq x y z
N MET A 1 -24.84 4.29 -11.81
CA MET A 1 -24.68 3.45 -10.60
C MET A 1 -24.89 1.96 -10.87
N LYS A 2 -26.04 1.52 -11.44
CA LYS A 2 -26.30 0.10 -11.75
C LYS A 2 -25.21 -0.57 -12.61
N GLY A 3 -24.73 0.11 -13.67
CA GLY A 3 -23.68 -0.45 -14.54
C GLY A 3 -22.33 -0.68 -13.84
N LEU A 4 -21.94 0.19 -12.90
CA LEU A 4 -20.68 0.06 -12.15
C LEU A 4 -20.74 -1.11 -11.14
N LEU A 5 -21.91 -1.34 -10.54
CA LEU A 5 -22.15 -2.47 -9.65
C LEU A 5 -22.14 -3.81 -10.41
N VAL A 6 -22.82 -3.87 -11.56
CA VAL A 6 -22.78 -5.05 -12.45
C VAL A 6 -21.36 -5.34 -12.91
N PHE A 7 -20.58 -4.30 -13.28
CA PHE A 7 -19.18 -4.46 -13.64
C PHE A 7 -18.33 -5.01 -12.48
N LYS A 8 -18.53 -4.51 -11.27
CA LYS A 8 -17.87 -5.02 -10.06
C LYS A 8 -18.15 -6.52 -9.86
N GLU A 9 -19.39 -6.96 -10.06
CA GLU A 9 -19.73 -8.38 -9.91
C GLU A 9 -19.17 -9.25 -11.02
N GLN A 10 -19.20 -8.78 -12.26
CA GLN A 10 -18.53 -9.46 -13.37
C GLN A 10 -17.03 -9.64 -13.10
N LEU A 11 -16.35 -8.61 -12.55
CA LEU A 11 -14.95 -8.72 -12.12
C LEU A 11 -14.76 -9.72 -10.99
N ARG A 12 -15.67 -9.74 -10.00
CA ARG A 12 -15.61 -10.68 -8.88
C ARG A 12 -15.79 -12.12 -9.35
N GLU A 13 -16.74 -12.37 -10.25
CA GLU A 13 -16.93 -13.67 -10.88
C GLU A 13 -15.72 -14.08 -11.73
N PHE A 14 -15.18 -13.14 -12.53
CA PHE A 14 -13.98 -13.39 -13.32
C PHE A 14 -12.79 -13.78 -12.44
N TYR A 15 -12.54 -13.03 -11.36
CA TYR A 15 -11.50 -13.34 -10.38
C TYR A 15 -11.75 -14.68 -9.67
N GLY A 16 -13.00 -15.00 -9.35
CA GLY A 16 -13.37 -16.29 -8.76
C GLY A 16 -13.10 -17.47 -9.70
N ARG A 17 -13.43 -17.33 -11.00
CA ARG A 17 -13.24 -18.38 -12.02
C ARG A 17 -11.79 -18.53 -12.48
N HIS A 18 -11.05 -17.42 -12.61
CA HIS A 18 -9.67 -17.41 -13.14
C HIS A 18 -8.61 -17.14 -12.06
N GLY A 19 -8.95 -17.27 -10.78
CA GLY A 19 -8.07 -16.88 -9.66
C GLY A 19 -6.70 -17.54 -9.67
N ALA A 20 -6.60 -18.77 -10.21
CA ALA A 20 -5.34 -19.49 -10.36
C ALA A 20 -4.33 -18.77 -11.28
N ILE A 21 -4.81 -18.03 -12.29
CA ILE A 21 -3.98 -17.27 -13.24
C ILE A 21 -3.89 -15.80 -12.82
N VAL A 22 -5.00 -15.23 -12.33
CA VAL A 22 -5.08 -13.81 -11.98
C VAL A 22 -4.21 -13.48 -10.76
N ARG A 23 -4.15 -14.34 -9.74
CA ARG A 23 -3.35 -14.08 -8.53
C ARG A 23 -1.85 -14.01 -8.84
N PRO A 24 -1.24 -14.98 -9.54
CA PRO A 24 0.16 -14.87 -9.95
C PRO A 24 0.40 -13.64 -10.85
N LEU A 25 -0.50 -13.35 -11.79
CA LEU A 25 -0.38 -12.18 -12.67
C LEU A 25 -0.35 -10.86 -11.87
N ILE A 26 -1.20 -10.69 -10.86
CA ILE A 26 -1.17 -9.51 -9.98
C ILE A 26 0.17 -9.39 -9.26
N LYS A 27 0.71 -10.51 -8.74
CA LYS A 27 2.03 -10.52 -8.08
C LYS A 27 3.15 -10.15 -9.04
N PHE A 28 3.10 -10.65 -10.27
CA PHE A 28 4.05 -10.29 -11.33
C PHE A 28 4.01 -8.80 -11.61
N VAL A 29 2.83 -8.24 -11.87
CA VAL A 29 2.66 -6.80 -12.18
C VAL A 29 3.13 -5.93 -11.01
N LEU A 30 2.78 -6.32 -9.77
CA LEU A 30 3.21 -5.60 -8.58
C LEU A 30 4.73 -5.63 -8.41
N ALA A 31 5.35 -6.81 -8.49
CA ALA A 31 6.79 -6.94 -8.36
C ALA A 31 7.52 -6.17 -9.48
N PHE A 32 7.02 -6.25 -10.71
CA PHE A 32 7.58 -5.52 -11.86
C PHE A 32 7.51 -4.01 -11.68
N ALA A 33 6.38 -3.48 -11.22
CA ALA A 33 6.22 -2.07 -10.91
C ALA A 33 7.23 -1.63 -9.82
N VAL A 34 7.31 -2.38 -8.71
CA VAL A 34 8.23 -2.08 -7.61
C VAL A 34 9.68 -2.07 -8.07
N PHE A 35 10.16 -3.11 -8.75
CA PHE A 35 11.55 -3.17 -9.22
C PHE A 35 11.85 -2.07 -10.25
N THR A 36 10.90 -1.74 -11.11
CA THR A 36 11.06 -0.65 -12.09
C THR A 36 11.16 0.71 -11.40
N ILE A 37 10.30 0.98 -10.42
CA ILE A 37 10.33 2.24 -9.64
C ILE A 37 11.64 2.36 -8.87
N LEU A 38 12.10 1.27 -8.24
CA LEU A 38 13.40 1.25 -7.57
C LEU A 38 14.53 1.51 -8.56
N ASN A 39 14.55 0.85 -9.72
CA ASN A 39 15.57 1.10 -10.75
C ASN A 39 15.58 2.54 -11.28
N GLN A 40 14.41 3.17 -11.41
CA GLN A 40 14.33 4.57 -11.85
C GLN A 40 14.90 5.55 -10.82
N ASN A 41 14.90 5.19 -9.53
CA ASN A 41 15.30 6.09 -8.44
C ASN A 41 16.68 5.78 -7.84
N ILE A 42 17.04 4.51 -7.72
CA ILE A 42 18.29 4.02 -7.08
C ILE A 42 19.04 3.04 -7.99
N GLY A 43 18.85 3.11 -9.31
CA GLY A 43 19.42 2.19 -10.31
C GLY A 43 20.94 2.24 -10.52
N PHE A 44 21.74 2.19 -9.45
CA PHE A 44 23.20 2.33 -9.47
C PHE A 44 23.94 1.12 -10.04
N MET A 45 23.45 -0.10 -9.78
CA MET A 45 24.06 -1.32 -10.31
C MET A 45 23.55 -1.60 -11.74
N ALA A 46 24.46 -1.55 -12.72
CA ALA A 46 24.12 -1.70 -14.14
C ALA A 46 23.49 -3.07 -14.48
N GLN A 47 23.92 -4.14 -13.80
CA GLN A 47 23.41 -5.49 -13.99
C GLN A 47 21.92 -5.60 -13.64
N LEU A 48 21.51 -4.98 -12.52
CA LEU A 48 20.12 -5.00 -12.02
C LEU A 48 19.20 -4.02 -12.76
N LYS A 49 19.79 -3.02 -13.43
CA LYS A 49 19.05 -2.09 -14.30
C LYS A 49 18.55 -2.75 -15.59
N ASN A 50 19.11 -3.90 -15.99
CA ASN A 50 18.72 -4.58 -17.22
C ASN A 50 17.23 -4.97 -17.15
N PRO A 51 16.39 -4.54 -18.12
CA PRO A 51 14.96 -4.83 -18.11
C PRO A 51 14.65 -6.34 -18.14
N LEU A 52 15.54 -7.15 -18.72
CA LEU A 52 15.40 -8.61 -18.71
C LEU A 52 15.58 -9.20 -17.31
N VAL A 53 16.50 -8.65 -16.52
CA VAL A 53 16.72 -9.08 -15.13
C VAL A 53 15.53 -8.69 -14.27
N VAL A 54 14.99 -7.48 -14.46
CA VAL A 54 13.76 -7.03 -13.79
C VAL A 54 12.59 -7.94 -14.13
N ALA A 55 12.33 -8.20 -15.42
CA ALA A 55 11.25 -9.07 -15.86
C ALA A 55 11.42 -10.51 -15.33
N GLY A 56 12.64 -11.03 -15.33
CA GLY A 56 12.96 -12.35 -14.79
C GLY A 56 12.69 -12.45 -13.29
N LEU A 57 13.16 -11.49 -12.49
CA LEU A 57 12.89 -11.42 -11.05
C LEU A 57 11.39 -11.29 -10.76
N SER A 58 10.67 -10.46 -11.51
CA SER A 58 9.20 -10.34 -11.39
C SER A 58 8.47 -11.63 -11.71
N ALA A 59 8.94 -12.37 -12.72
CA ALA A 59 8.40 -13.68 -13.08
C ALA A 59 8.59 -14.71 -11.96
N VAL A 60 9.74 -14.69 -11.28
CA VAL A 60 9.96 -15.52 -10.09
C VAL A 60 9.03 -15.11 -8.95
N CYS A 61 8.82 -13.81 -8.72
CA CYS A 61 7.90 -13.31 -7.69
C CYS A 61 6.43 -13.73 -7.90
N CYS A 62 6.04 -14.08 -9.12
CA CYS A 62 4.69 -14.53 -9.49
C CYS A 62 4.20 -15.72 -8.65
N VAL A 63 5.10 -16.65 -8.31
CA VAL A 63 4.79 -17.88 -7.55
C VAL A 63 5.04 -17.76 -6.05
N LEU A 64 5.71 -16.69 -5.61
CA LEU A 64 6.15 -16.53 -4.23
C LEU A 64 5.05 -15.97 -3.31
N PRO A 65 5.09 -16.27 -2.00
CA PRO A 65 4.29 -15.56 -0.99
C PRO A 65 4.68 -14.08 -0.91
N TYR A 66 3.75 -13.20 -0.53
CA TYR A 66 4.00 -11.76 -0.41
C TYR A 66 5.17 -11.42 0.54
N GLY A 67 5.34 -12.20 1.63
CA GLY A 67 6.51 -12.17 2.51
C GLY A 67 7.85 -12.32 1.79
N VAL A 68 7.94 -13.30 0.90
CA VAL A 68 9.17 -13.56 0.15
C VAL A 68 9.38 -12.51 -0.94
N ILE A 69 8.31 -12.04 -1.59
CA ILE A 69 8.41 -10.92 -2.56
C ILE A 69 9.00 -9.68 -1.89
N SER A 70 8.56 -9.33 -0.67
CA SER A 70 9.15 -8.21 0.07
C SER A 70 10.63 -8.42 0.40
N LEU A 71 11.06 -9.64 0.71
CA LEU A 71 12.48 -9.95 0.95
C LEU A 71 13.31 -9.84 -0.33
N VAL A 72 12.81 -10.34 -1.46
CA VAL A 72 13.48 -10.22 -2.77
C VAL A 72 13.64 -8.75 -3.14
N ALA A 73 12.62 -7.92 -2.92
CA ALA A 73 12.71 -6.48 -3.18
C ALA A 73 13.61 -5.73 -2.18
N ALA A 74 13.65 -6.14 -0.92
CA ALA A 74 14.62 -5.62 0.04
C ALA A 74 16.06 -5.95 -0.40
N ALA A 75 16.33 -7.19 -0.82
CA ALA A 75 17.62 -7.62 -1.34
C ALA A 75 18.00 -6.86 -2.64
N PHE A 76 17.03 -6.64 -3.52
CA PHE A 76 17.20 -5.82 -4.72
C PHE A 76 17.63 -4.39 -4.38
N ALA A 77 16.93 -3.73 -3.45
CA ALA A 77 17.29 -2.40 -2.97
C ALA A 77 18.67 -2.37 -2.30
N LEU A 78 18.99 -3.36 -1.45
CA LEU A 78 20.30 -3.50 -0.82
C LEU A 78 21.44 -3.62 -1.85
N ALA A 79 21.24 -4.39 -2.91
CA ALA A 79 22.25 -4.54 -3.96
C ALA A 79 22.54 -3.21 -4.68
N HIS A 80 21.51 -2.37 -4.89
CA HIS A 80 21.67 -1.02 -5.42
C HIS A 80 22.42 -0.09 -4.46
N ILE A 81 22.10 -0.13 -3.16
CA ILE A 81 22.82 0.66 -2.14
C ILE A 81 24.28 0.23 -2.06
N ASN A 82 24.55 -1.08 -2.11
CA ASN A 82 25.90 -1.63 -2.02
C ASN A 82 26.81 -1.20 -3.19
N ALA A 83 26.23 -0.93 -4.36
CA ALA A 83 26.98 -0.36 -5.48
C ALA A 83 27.47 1.07 -5.24
N VAL A 84 26.88 1.78 -4.26
CA VAL A 84 27.24 3.16 -3.90
C VAL A 84 28.06 3.21 -2.62
N SER A 85 27.61 2.55 -1.55
CA SER A 85 28.30 2.49 -0.26
C SER A 85 27.99 1.18 0.44
N MET A 86 29.05 0.41 0.71
CA MET A 86 28.97 -0.84 1.47
C MET A 86 28.53 -0.57 2.91
N GLU A 87 28.93 0.55 3.48
CA GLU A 87 28.63 0.96 4.85
C GLU A 87 27.12 1.17 5.07
N ILE A 88 26.48 1.92 4.16
CA ILE A 88 25.02 2.15 4.21
C ILE A 88 24.28 0.85 3.90
N ALA A 89 24.81 0.02 3.00
CA ALA A 89 24.21 -1.28 2.71
C ALA A 89 24.18 -2.19 3.95
N VAL A 90 25.27 -2.26 4.72
CA VAL A 90 25.33 -3.05 5.96
C VAL A 90 24.37 -2.50 7.02
N LEU A 91 24.32 -1.18 7.21
CA LEU A 91 23.36 -0.57 8.15
C LEU A 91 21.91 -0.85 7.76
N THR A 92 21.60 -0.72 6.47
CA THR A 92 20.25 -1.00 5.95
C THR A 92 19.92 -2.48 6.08
N ALA A 93 20.90 -3.38 5.85
CA ALA A 93 20.71 -4.82 6.01
C ALA A 93 20.46 -5.19 7.47
N ALA A 94 21.22 -4.63 8.42
CA ALA A 94 21.00 -4.83 9.85
C ALA A 94 19.60 -4.36 10.27
N PHE A 95 19.19 -3.17 9.82
CA PHE A 95 17.83 -2.66 10.03
C PHE A 95 16.77 -3.61 9.46
N LEU A 96 16.93 -4.05 8.21
CA LEU A 96 16.00 -4.99 7.56
C LEU A 96 15.92 -6.33 8.30
N VAL A 97 17.05 -6.86 8.80
CA VAL A 97 17.05 -8.09 9.62
C VAL A 97 16.23 -7.88 10.89
N VAL A 98 16.42 -6.76 11.59
CA VAL A 98 15.60 -6.44 12.78
C VAL A 98 14.12 -6.37 12.42
N VAL A 99 13.76 -5.71 11.32
CA VAL A 99 12.37 -5.63 10.88
C VAL A 99 11.80 -7.00 10.51
N VAL A 100 12.56 -7.83 9.82
CA VAL A 100 12.16 -9.20 9.46
C VAL A 100 11.94 -10.04 10.71
N LEU A 101 12.83 -9.96 11.71
CA LEU A 101 12.66 -10.66 13.00
C LEU A 101 11.45 -10.17 13.77
N LEU A 102 11.25 -8.85 13.84
CA LEU A 102 10.07 -8.24 14.47
C LEU A 102 8.78 -8.59 13.74
N TYR A 103 8.81 -8.83 12.42
CA TYR A 103 7.60 -9.04 11.62
C TYR A 103 7.20 -10.51 11.47
N TYR A 104 8.18 -11.41 11.22
CA TYR A 104 7.91 -12.84 11.11
C TYR A 104 7.46 -13.48 12.44
N GLY A 105 7.66 -12.80 13.57
CA GLY A 105 7.08 -13.19 14.86
C GLY A 105 5.59 -12.88 15.03
N PHE A 106 5.02 -11.92 14.28
CA PHE A 106 3.73 -11.31 14.64
C PHE A 106 2.59 -11.47 13.62
N GLN A 107 2.86 -11.65 12.32
CA GLN A 107 1.95 -12.17 11.27
C GLN A 107 2.47 -11.76 9.87
N PRO A 108 2.67 -12.67 8.90
CA PRO A 108 3.33 -12.37 7.62
C PRO A 108 2.45 -11.66 6.55
N GLY A 109 1.20 -11.28 6.86
CA GLY A 109 0.21 -10.85 5.87
C GLY A 109 0.45 -9.48 5.22
N ASP A 110 0.95 -8.51 6.00
CA ASP A 110 1.12 -7.10 5.58
C ASP A 110 2.58 -6.75 5.24
N SER A 111 3.48 -7.73 5.11
CA SER A 111 4.91 -7.51 4.83
C SER A 111 5.16 -6.72 3.54
N ILE A 112 4.20 -6.79 2.61
CA ILE A 112 4.23 -6.07 1.34
C ILE A 112 4.27 -4.55 1.55
N LEU A 113 3.70 -4.05 2.65
CA LEU A 113 3.71 -2.62 2.99
C LEU A 113 5.13 -2.10 3.19
N LEU A 114 6.06 -2.94 3.64
CA LEU A 114 7.47 -2.57 3.85
C LEU A 114 8.12 -2.02 2.58
N ILE A 115 7.81 -2.62 1.43
CA ILE A 115 8.40 -2.28 0.13
C ILE A 115 7.47 -1.40 -0.69
N LEU A 116 6.15 -1.58 -0.55
CA LEU A 116 5.18 -0.75 -1.25
C LEU A 116 5.25 0.71 -0.77
N THR A 117 5.55 0.94 0.50
CA THR A 117 5.71 2.28 1.07
C THR A 117 6.79 3.08 0.33
N PRO A 118 8.08 2.68 0.30
CA PRO A 118 9.10 3.45 -0.42
C PRO A 118 8.81 3.59 -1.92
N ALA A 119 8.21 2.58 -2.56
CA ALA A 119 7.80 2.68 -3.96
C ALA A 119 6.77 3.81 -4.19
N LEU A 120 5.76 3.93 -3.33
CA LEU A 120 4.72 4.96 -3.47
C LEU A 120 5.19 6.36 -3.08
N PHE A 121 6.19 6.46 -2.20
CA PHE A 121 6.89 7.73 -1.98
C PHE A 121 7.57 8.21 -3.25
N PHE A 122 8.29 7.33 -3.97
CA PHE A 122 8.89 7.70 -5.26
C PHE A 122 7.88 8.06 -6.35
N LEU A 123 6.63 7.57 -6.24
CA LEU A 123 5.52 7.96 -7.11
C LEU A 123 4.77 9.23 -6.65
N ASN A 124 5.21 9.88 -5.57
CA ASN A 124 4.54 11.04 -4.95
C ASN A 124 3.10 10.78 -4.48
N ILE A 125 2.73 9.52 -4.20
CA ILE A 125 1.42 9.14 -3.67
C ILE A 125 1.52 8.28 -2.39
N PRO A 126 2.44 8.56 -1.44
CA PRO A 126 2.64 7.67 -0.30
C PRO A 126 1.46 7.70 0.68
N TYR A 127 0.62 8.72 0.63
CA TYR A 127 -0.55 8.91 1.51
C TYR A 127 -1.63 7.84 1.33
N VAL A 128 -1.59 7.06 0.24
CA VAL A 128 -2.52 5.94 0.04
C VAL A 128 -2.23 4.79 1.00
N ILE A 129 -0.98 4.64 1.45
CA ILE A 129 -0.57 3.58 2.37
C ILE A 129 -1.35 3.63 3.69
N PRO A 130 -1.33 4.74 4.47
CA PRO A 130 -2.04 4.79 5.74
C PRO A 130 -3.55 4.64 5.59
N LEU A 131 -4.13 5.12 4.48
CA LEU A 131 -5.56 4.93 4.20
C LEU A 131 -5.90 3.46 3.93
N LEU A 132 -5.16 2.79 3.05
CA LEU A 132 -5.40 1.39 2.72
C LEU A 132 -5.06 0.47 3.90
N ALA A 133 -3.90 0.64 4.54
CA ALA A 133 -3.53 -0.12 5.73
C ALA A 133 -4.57 0.08 6.85
N GLY A 134 -5.02 1.31 7.06
CA GLY A 134 -6.09 1.62 7.99
C GLY A 134 -7.45 1.02 7.62
N LEU A 135 -7.73 0.71 6.35
CA LEU A 135 -8.99 0.08 5.88
C LEU A 135 -8.93 -1.45 5.81
N SER A 136 -7.76 -2.04 5.50
CA SER A 136 -7.60 -3.47 5.23
C SER A 136 -6.84 -4.24 6.29
N CYS A 137 -5.94 -3.58 7.04
CA CYS A 137 -5.03 -4.23 7.98
C CYS A 137 -5.43 -3.94 9.44
N GLY A 138 -4.75 -4.58 10.39
CA GLY A 138 -4.94 -4.35 11.83
C GLY A 138 -4.00 -3.28 12.38
N LEU A 139 -4.07 -3.01 13.69
CA LEU A 139 -3.20 -2.04 14.39
C LEU A 139 -1.70 -2.31 14.19
N ILE A 140 -1.33 -3.59 14.01
CA ILE A 140 0.05 -4.06 13.81
C ILE A 140 0.65 -3.50 12.50
N SER A 141 -0.16 -3.08 11.53
CA SER A 141 0.31 -2.55 10.25
C SER A 141 1.06 -1.22 10.36
N VAL A 142 0.96 -0.51 11.49
CA VAL A 142 1.75 0.71 11.73
C VAL A 142 3.25 0.39 11.66
N ILE A 143 3.68 -0.75 12.18
CA ILE A 143 5.09 -1.15 12.23
C ILE A 143 5.70 -1.28 10.82
N PRO A 144 5.21 -2.14 9.90
CA PRO A 144 5.81 -2.26 8.57
C PRO A 144 5.70 -0.98 7.74
N VAL A 145 4.66 -0.16 7.96
CA VAL A 145 4.52 1.14 7.30
C VAL A 145 5.60 2.11 7.79
N SER A 146 5.78 2.25 9.11
CA SER A 146 6.83 3.11 9.67
C SER A 146 8.22 2.65 9.26
N CYS A 147 8.49 1.34 9.25
CA CYS A 147 9.75 0.80 8.74
C CYS A 147 9.94 1.10 7.24
N GLY A 148 8.86 1.02 6.44
CA GLY A 148 8.88 1.40 5.04
C GLY A 148 9.21 2.88 4.81
N VAL A 149 8.73 3.78 5.68
CA VAL A 149 9.11 5.21 5.65
C VAL A 149 10.61 5.36 5.93
N VAL A 150 11.15 4.67 6.94
CA VAL A 150 12.60 4.71 7.24
C VAL A 150 13.42 4.24 6.04
N ILE A 151 13.02 3.12 5.42
CA ILE A 151 13.67 2.61 4.20
C ILE A 151 13.63 3.66 3.08
N TYR A 152 12.50 4.33 2.86
CA TYR A 152 12.41 5.39 1.86
C TYR A 152 13.43 6.51 2.09
N TYR A 153 13.54 7.02 3.32
CA TYR A 153 14.49 8.10 3.61
C TYR A 153 15.95 7.66 3.52
N ILE A 154 16.27 6.40 3.83
CA ILE A 154 17.59 5.83 3.54
C ILE A 154 17.85 5.82 2.02
N LEU A 155 16.89 5.35 1.22
CA LEU A 155 17.02 5.31 -0.24
C LEU A 155 17.14 6.71 -0.84
N LEU A 156 16.40 7.68 -0.32
CA LEU A 156 16.46 9.08 -0.73
C LEU A 156 17.84 9.68 -0.40
N TYR A 157 18.35 9.42 0.80
CA TYR A 157 19.69 9.87 1.20
C TYR A 157 20.77 9.32 0.25
N VAL A 158 20.72 8.02 -0.07
CA VAL A 158 21.65 7.40 -1.02
C VAL A 158 21.48 8.01 -2.42
N LYS A 159 20.25 8.25 -2.86
CA LYS A 159 19.93 8.87 -4.16
C LYS A 159 20.55 10.27 -4.29
N GLU A 160 20.38 11.10 -3.28
CA GLU A 160 20.83 12.51 -3.30
C GLU A 160 22.35 12.65 -3.07
N ASN A 161 22.96 11.71 -2.34
CA ASN A 161 24.36 11.79 -1.94
C ASN A 161 25.28 10.79 -2.68
N ALA A 162 24.79 10.12 -3.72
CA ALA A 162 25.51 9.05 -4.40
C ALA A 162 26.94 9.45 -4.83
N GLY A 163 27.11 10.63 -5.42
CA GLY A 163 28.43 11.11 -5.87
C GLY A 163 29.43 11.30 -4.73
N VAL A 164 28.97 11.78 -3.57
CA VAL A 164 29.79 11.95 -2.37
C VAL A 164 30.13 10.60 -1.75
N LEU A 165 29.16 9.68 -1.70
CA LEU A 165 29.32 8.36 -1.11
C LEU A 165 30.28 7.46 -1.90
N THR A 166 30.32 7.62 -3.22
CA THR A 166 31.28 6.91 -4.10
C THR A 166 32.68 7.54 -4.13
N GLY A 167 32.84 8.76 -3.61
CA GLY A 167 34.11 9.47 -3.62
C GLY A 167 35.10 8.89 -2.61
N ALA A 168 36.35 8.70 -3.01
CA ALA A 168 37.46 8.17 -2.20
C ALA A 168 37.97 9.14 -1.11
N ALA A 169 37.05 9.83 -0.40
CA ALA A 169 37.43 10.61 0.75
C ALA A 169 37.63 9.64 1.93
N SER A 170 38.90 9.45 2.29
CA SER A 170 39.40 8.78 3.49
C SER A 170 38.97 9.53 4.76
N VAL A 171 37.66 9.70 4.95
CA VAL A 171 37.09 10.17 6.21
C VAL A 171 37.18 9.00 7.18
N ASP A 172 37.66 9.29 8.39
CA ASP A 172 37.73 8.32 9.47
C ASP A 172 36.38 7.60 9.60
N ILE A 173 36.41 6.28 9.43
CA ILE A 173 35.24 5.44 9.17
C ILE A 173 34.17 5.66 10.26
N THR A 174 34.61 5.84 11.50
CA THR A 174 33.77 6.09 12.68
C THR A 174 33.01 7.42 12.61
N GLU A 175 33.64 8.48 12.12
CA GLU A 175 33.02 9.81 12.03
C GLU A 175 32.02 9.86 10.86
N LYS A 176 32.36 9.21 9.73
CA LYS A 176 31.45 8.97 8.60
C LYS A 176 30.20 8.19 9.04
N TYR A 177 30.34 7.15 9.86
CA TYR A 177 29.20 6.39 10.42
C TYR A 177 28.31 7.24 11.33
N SER A 178 28.90 7.99 12.27
CA SER A 178 28.15 8.84 13.20
C SER A 178 27.35 9.92 12.46
N GLN A 179 27.93 10.51 11.41
CA GLN A 179 27.25 11.49 10.57
C GLN A 179 26.12 10.87 9.73
N ILE A 180 26.33 9.70 9.12
CA ILE A 180 25.27 9.01 8.36
C ILE A 180 24.09 8.66 9.28
N ILE A 181 24.35 8.10 10.47
CA ILE A 181 23.31 7.75 11.43
C ILE A 181 22.55 9.00 11.87
N LYS A 182 23.25 10.09 12.21
CA LYS A 182 22.60 11.36 12.56
C LYS A 182 21.77 11.92 11.40
N ASN A 183 22.31 11.94 10.19
CA ASN A 183 21.62 12.54 9.04
C ASN A 183 20.38 11.75 8.61
N VAL A 184 20.39 10.42 8.75
CA VAL A 184 19.24 9.57 8.43
C VAL A 184 18.22 9.59 9.59
N PHE A 185 18.65 9.32 10.82
CA PHE A 185 17.73 9.14 11.95
C PHE A 185 17.30 10.44 12.64
N SER A 186 18.05 11.53 12.49
CA SER A 186 17.63 12.87 12.92
C SER A 186 16.91 13.66 11.81
N ASN A 187 16.54 13.00 10.70
CA ASN A 187 15.73 13.64 9.67
C ASN A 187 14.33 13.94 10.22
N GLN A 188 14.05 15.23 10.46
CA GLN A 188 12.77 15.68 11.01
C GLN A 188 11.60 15.38 10.06
N ALA A 189 11.81 15.45 8.74
CA ALA A 189 10.79 15.10 7.77
C ALA A 189 10.40 13.61 7.86
N MET A 190 11.39 12.73 8.05
CA MET A 190 11.13 11.31 8.28
C MET A 190 10.26 11.09 9.52
N MET A 191 10.59 11.75 10.63
CA MET A 191 9.84 11.63 11.89
C MET A 191 8.40 12.14 11.75
N VAL A 192 8.21 13.28 11.08
CA VAL A 192 6.86 13.83 10.81
C VAL A 192 6.06 12.87 9.93
N MET A 193 6.66 12.27 8.90
CA MET A 193 5.97 11.31 8.03
C MET A 193 5.59 10.02 8.75
N ILE A 194 6.46 9.48 9.61
CA ILE A 194 6.16 8.33 10.46
C ILE A 194 4.95 8.63 11.35
N LEU A 195 4.97 9.80 12.02
CA LEU A 195 3.88 10.22 12.91
C LEU A 195 2.58 10.42 12.14
N ALA A 196 2.63 11.10 10.99
CA ALA A 196 1.46 11.34 10.15
C ALA A 196 0.83 10.03 9.65
N PHE A 197 1.65 9.04 9.28
CA PHE A 197 1.16 7.76 8.80
C PHE A 197 0.58 6.92 9.94
N ALA A 198 1.21 6.94 11.11
CA ALA A 198 0.67 6.29 12.31
C ALA A 198 -0.69 6.89 12.69
N VAL A 199 -0.79 8.23 12.78
CA VAL A 199 -2.05 8.93 13.09
C VAL A 199 -3.11 8.67 12.02
N GLY A 200 -2.73 8.70 10.74
CA GLY A 200 -3.64 8.37 9.64
C GLY A 200 -4.21 6.96 9.74
N ILE A 201 -3.36 5.96 9.97
CA ILE A 201 -3.80 4.56 10.17
C ILE A 201 -4.74 4.46 11.37
N LEU A 202 -4.35 5.02 12.51
CA LEU A 202 -5.15 4.98 13.74
C LEU A 202 -6.51 5.65 13.56
N ALA A 203 -6.56 6.82 12.94
CA ALA A 203 -7.80 7.54 12.67
C ALA A 203 -8.74 6.71 11.79
N VAL A 204 -8.22 6.12 10.71
CA VAL A 204 -9.02 5.25 9.83
C VAL A 204 -9.50 4.01 10.58
N LEU A 205 -8.62 3.37 11.36
CA LEU A 205 -8.92 2.16 12.14
C LEU A 205 -10.05 2.40 13.16
N VAL A 206 -9.98 3.50 13.89
CA VAL A 206 -10.99 3.86 14.89
C VAL A 206 -12.32 4.11 14.21
N ILE A 207 -12.35 4.95 13.17
CA ILE A 207 -13.61 5.34 12.51
C ILE A 207 -14.23 4.16 11.75
N ARG A 208 -13.45 3.33 11.07
CA ARG A 208 -13.99 2.20 10.29
C ARG A 208 -14.71 1.14 11.13
N ASN A 209 -14.36 1.05 12.42
CA ASN A 209 -14.91 0.08 13.36
C ASN A 209 -16.12 0.64 14.12
N THR A 210 -16.51 1.91 13.86
CA THR A 210 -17.73 2.48 14.44
C THR A 210 -18.98 1.92 13.76
N SER A 211 -20.10 1.91 14.49
CA SER A 211 -21.40 1.44 13.98
C SER A 211 -22.12 2.46 13.08
N MET A 212 -21.45 3.56 12.71
CA MET A 212 -22.01 4.65 11.92
C MET A 212 -22.27 4.22 10.47
N ASP A 213 -23.31 4.77 9.86
CA ASP A 213 -23.50 4.61 8.41
C ASP A 213 -22.37 5.31 7.66
N TYR A 214 -21.92 4.71 6.55
CA TYR A 214 -20.79 5.18 5.77
C TYR A 214 -19.46 5.27 6.54
N ALA A 215 -19.30 4.54 7.65
CA ALA A 215 -18.10 4.54 8.49
C ALA A 215 -16.79 4.41 7.68
N TRP A 216 -16.75 3.58 6.64
CA TRP A 216 -15.57 3.44 5.78
C TRP A 216 -15.24 4.68 4.95
N THR A 217 -16.25 5.37 4.42
CA THR A 217 -16.04 6.62 3.67
C THR A 217 -15.58 7.72 4.61
N ILE A 218 -16.24 7.83 5.76
CA ILE A 218 -15.89 8.81 6.81
C ILE A 218 -14.47 8.54 7.30
N ALA A 219 -14.08 7.27 7.48
CA ALA A 219 -12.73 6.90 7.88
C ALA A 219 -11.67 7.39 6.89
N ILE A 220 -11.91 7.29 5.58
CA ILE A 220 -10.99 7.82 4.55
C ILE A 220 -10.84 9.35 4.69
N ILE A 221 -11.95 10.06 4.83
CA ILE A 221 -11.93 11.53 4.94
C ILE A 221 -11.21 11.96 6.21
N VAL A 222 -11.61 11.41 7.36
CA VAL A 222 -11.01 11.71 8.67
C VAL A 222 -9.53 11.35 8.70
N GLY A 223 -9.16 10.17 8.18
CA GLY A 223 -7.77 9.74 8.05
C GLY A 223 -6.92 10.71 7.23
N THR A 224 -7.45 11.14 6.07
CA THR A 224 -6.77 12.10 5.19
C THR A 224 -6.57 13.45 5.88
N VAL A 225 -7.60 13.97 6.55
CA VAL A 225 -7.54 15.24 7.28
C VAL A 225 -6.58 15.16 8.45
N ALA A 226 -6.64 14.09 9.25
CA ALA A 226 -5.74 13.90 10.39
C ALA A 226 -4.28 13.81 9.93
N GLN A 227 -4.02 13.11 8.84
CA GLN A 227 -2.70 13.00 8.25
C GLN A 227 -2.17 14.36 7.76
N LEU A 228 -2.97 15.13 7.02
CA LEU A 228 -2.60 16.48 6.58
C LEU A 228 -2.35 17.42 7.76
N ALA A 229 -3.16 17.34 8.81
CA ALA A 229 -2.98 18.16 10.00
C ALA A 229 -1.62 17.90 10.67
N VAL A 230 -1.20 16.63 10.80
CA VAL A 230 0.11 16.28 11.34
C VAL A 230 1.24 16.76 10.42
N ILE A 231 1.08 16.60 9.10
CA ILE A 231 2.10 17.05 8.14
C ILE A 231 2.28 18.56 8.21
N PHE A 232 1.21 19.36 8.12
CA PHE A 232 1.30 20.81 8.17
C PHE A 232 1.80 21.32 9.52
N THR A 233 1.36 20.69 10.62
CA THR A 233 1.86 21.03 11.96
C THR A 233 3.34 20.71 12.08
N GLY A 234 3.78 19.55 11.58
CA GLY A 234 5.19 19.15 11.57
C GLY A 234 6.04 20.05 10.68
N ASP A 235 5.56 20.38 9.49
CA ASP A 235 6.20 21.30 8.54
C ASP A 235 6.46 22.66 9.21
N PHE A 236 5.45 23.22 9.88
CA PHE A 236 5.56 24.47 10.62
C PHE A 236 6.49 24.38 11.85
N LEU A 237 6.33 23.37 12.71
CA LEU A 237 7.09 23.26 13.96
C LEU A 237 8.57 22.96 13.74
N PHE A 238 8.88 22.13 12.74
CA PHE A 238 10.24 21.71 12.45
C PHE A 238 10.88 22.50 11.29
N ASN A 239 10.18 23.50 10.74
CA ASN A 239 10.61 24.27 9.57
C ASN A 239 11.07 23.38 8.41
N ILE A 240 10.32 22.31 8.16
CA ILE A 240 10.53 21.46 6.99
C ILE A 240 9.97 22.24 5.80
N THR A 241 10.64 22.20 4.65
CA THR A 241 10.17 22.89 3.44
C THR A 241 9.54 21.89 2.49
N LEU A 242 8.40 21.29 2.87
CA LEU A 242 7.71 20.34 2.01
C LEU A 242 7.03 21.06 0.83
N PRO A 243 7.19 20.56 -0.41
CA PRO A 243 6.53 21.16 -1.56
C PRO A 243 5.01 20.93 -1.49
N ILE A 244 4.25 22.01 -1.32
CA ILE A 244 2.80 21.97 -1.09
C ILE A 244 2.04 21.37 -2.28
N ILE A 245 2.42 21.70 -3.52
CA ILE A 245 1.70 21.23 -4.72
C ILE A 245 1.74 19.69 -4.85
N PRO A 246 2.91 19.02 -4.81
CA PRO A 246 2.98 17.56 -4.76
C PRO A 246 2.25 16.94 -3.57
N LEU A 247 2.27 17.58 -2.39
CA LEU A 247 1.55 17.11 -1.20
C LEU A 247 0.04 17.06 -1.44
N ILE A 248 -0.55 18.16 -1.92
CA ILE A 248 -2.00 18.24 -2.18
C ILE A 248 -2.40 17.30 -3.34
N ALA A 249 -1.62 17.27 -4.42
CA ALA A 249 -1.92 16.38 -5.54
C ALA A 249 -1.82 14.90 -5.13
N GLY A 250 -0.75 14.54 -4.41
CA GLY A 250 -0.51 13.18 -3.93
C GLY A 250 -1.58 12.70 -2.95
N THR A 251 -2.02 13.55 -2.03
CA THR A 251 -3.12 13.23 -1.10
C THR A 251 -4.46 13.09 -1.80
N ALA A 252 -4.78 13.97 -2.77
CA ALA A 252 -6.01 13.86 -3.55
C ALA A 252 -6.07 12.54 -4.35
N ILE A 253 -4.98 12.17 -5.03
CA ILE A 253 -4.88 10.89 -5.74
C ILE A 253 -5.01 9.71 -4.76
N SER A 254 -4.36 9.78 -3.61
CA SER A 254 -4.42 8.74 -2.57
C SER A 254 -5.84 8.53 -2.05
N MET A 255 -6.56 9.62 -1.78
CA MET A 255 -7.95 9.57 -1.35
C MET A 255 -8.86 8.96 -2.43
N ALA A 256 -8.65 9.33 -3.70
CA ALA A 256 -9.38 8.74 -4.82
C ALA A 256 -9.13 7.24 -4.94
N LEU A 257 -7.88 6.79 -4.82
CA LEU A 257 -7.52 5.37 -4.82
C LEU A 257 -8.14 4.61 -3.64
N ALA A 258 -8.16 5.21 -2.44
CA ALA A 258 -8.81 4.62 -1.27
C ALA A 258 -10.33 4.48 -1.47
N MET A 259 -11.00 5.47 -2.07
CA MET A 259 -12.43 5.38 -2.40
C MET A 259 -12.71 4.32 -3.47
N ILE A 260 -11.85 4.19 -4.48
CA ILE A 260 -11.93 3.11 -5.48
C ILE A 260 -11.80 1.76 -4.79
N TYR A 261 -10.81 1.60 -3.91
CA TYR A 261 -10.63 0.38 -3.12
C TYR A 261 -11.87 0.06 -2.27
N GLN A 262 -12.40 1.04 -1.55
CA GLN A 262 -13.63 0.89 -0.76
C GLN A 262 -14.79 0.42 -1.64
N PHE A 263 -14.97 1.00 -2.83
CA PHE A 263 -16.04 0.59 -3.73
C PHE A 263 -15.88 -0.85 -4.20
N PHE A 264 -14.69 -1.27 -4.65
CA PHE A 264 -14.50 -2.63 -5.17
C PHE A 264 -14.49 -3.70 -4.09
N VAL A 265 -13.90 -3.44 -2.92
CA VAL A 265 -13.70 -4.46 -1.88
C VAL A 265 -14.77 -4.39 -0.79
N LEU A 266 -15.17 -3.17 -0.41
CA LEU A 266 -16.00 -2.90 0.78
C LEU A 266 -17.39 -2.31 0.44
N ALA A 267 -17.90 -2.39 -0.80
CA ALA A 267 -19.25 -1.82 -1.04
C ALA A 267 -20.36 -2.60 -0.32
N VAL A 268 -21.13 -1.85 0.49
CA VAL A 268 -22.21 -2.31 1.35
C VAL A 268 -23.41 -1.36 1.19
N ASP A 269 -24.63 -1.88 1.34
CA ASP A 269 -25.89 -1.17 1.11
C ASP A 269 -26.49 -0.66 2.42
N TYR A 270 -26.16 0.57 2.81
CA TYR A 270 -26.68 1.19 4.03
C TYR A 270 -28.19 1.47 4.00
N SER A 271 -28.81 1.52 2.81
CA SER A 271 -30.26 1.78 2.69
C SER A 271 -31.13 0.61 3.15
N ARG A 272 -30.58 -0.61 3.14
CA ARG A 272 -31.22 -1.85 3.57
C ARG A 272 -30.64 -2.35 4.90
N THR A 273 -30.35 -1.44 5.82
CA THR A 273 -29.87 -1.79 7.15
C THR A 273 -30.97 -2.46 7.96
N GLU A 274 -30.68 -3.63 8.53
CA GLU A 274 -31.58 -4.38 9.40
C GLU A 274 -31.00 -4.45 10.82
N TYR A 275 -31.85 -4.35 11.84
CA TYR A 275 -31.47 -4.53 13.24
C TYR A 275 -32.04 -5.86 13.72
N LEU A 276 -31.16 -6.78 14.08
CA LEU A 276 -31.48 -8.14 14.49
C LEU A 276 -31.23 -8.27 15.98
N GLN A 277 -32.16 -8.93 16.68
CA GLN A 277 -32.01 -9.29 18.07
C GLN A 277 -31.84 -10.82 18.15
N TYR A 278 -30.75 -11.26 18.75
CA TYR A 278 -30.53 -12.67 19.09
C TYR A 278 -30.57 -12.80 20.61
N GLU A 279 -31.14 -13.89 21.09
CA GLU A 279 -31.15 -14.25 22.50
C GLU A 279 -30.54 -15.64 22.60
N ASP A 280 -29.62 -15.81 23.54
CA ASP A 280 -29.07 -17.09 23.99
C ASP A 280 -29.27 -17.19 25.51
N ASP A 281 -28.99 -18.35 26.11
CA ASP A 281 -29.28 -18.66 27.51
C ASP A 281 -28.72 -17.60 28.50
N ASP A 282 -27.59 -16.96 28.16
CA ASP A 282 -26.92 -15.96 28.99
C ASP A 282 -27.00 -14.52 28.47
N TYR A 283 -27.36 -14.28 27.19
CA TYR A 283 -27.17 -12.97 26.56
C TYR A 283 -28.21 -12.58 25.50
N TYR A 284 -28.58 -11.29 25.51
CA TYR A 284 -29.26 -10.63 24.38
C TYR A 284 -28.26 -9.86 23.52
N TYR A 285 -28.15 -10.21 22.24
CA TYR A 285 -27.34 -9.52 21.24
C TYR A 285 -28.20 -8.59 20.39
N TYR A 286 -27.84 -7.30 20.34
CA TYR A 286 -28.40 -6.34 19.39
C TYR A 286 -27.40 -6.11 18.26
N VAL A 287 -27.70 -6.63 17.07
CA VAL A 287 -26.80 -6.66 15.93
C VAL A 287 -27.32 -5.77 14.81
N LYS A 288 -26.48 -4.87 14.30
CA LYS A 288 -26.75 -4.11 13.08
C LYS A 288 -26.20 -4.91 11.89
N ALA A 289 -27.08 -5.39 11.01
CA ALA A 289 -26.73 -6.06 9.77
C ALA A 289 -26.84 -5.09 8.60
N VAL A 290 -25.73 -4.88 7.89
CA VAL A 290 -25.73 -4.07 6.66
C VAL A 290 -25.39 -4.98 5.48
N PRO A 291 -26.32 -5.22 4.53
CA PRO A 291 -26.15 -6.19 3.47
C PRO A 291 -25.10 -5.74 2.45
N LYS A 292 -24.29 -6.67 1.96
CA LYS A 292 -23.35 -6.40 0.87
C LYS A 292 -24.11 -6.17 -0.43
N ILE A 293 -23.74 -5.15 -1.21
CA ILE A 293 -24.39 -4.88 -2.49
C ILE A 293 -24.09 -6.04 -3.44
N THR A 294 -25.15 -6.73 -3.87
CA THR A 294 -25.14 -7.71 -4.97
C THR A 294 -26.27 -7.38 -5.94
N VAL A 295 -25.97 -7.38 -7.24
CA VAL A 295 -26.88 -7.14 -8.36
C VAL A 295 -26.83 -8.36 -9.28
N SER A 296 -27.87 -9.19 -9.22
CA SER A 296 -28.03 -10.25 -10.22
C SER A 296 -28.07 -9.64 -11.62
N THR A 297 -27.29 -10.18 -12.56
CA THR A 297 -27.33 -9.79 -13.97
C THR A 297 -28.76 -9.89 -14.49
N PRO A 298 -29.26 -8.91 -15.27
CA PRO A 298 -30.60 -9.00 -15.85
C PRO A 298 -30.62 -10.20 -16.79
N ASP A 299 -31.46 -11.18 -16.49
CA ASP A 299 -31.67 -12.36 -17.32
C ASP A 299 -32.41 -11.93 -18.59
N VAL A 300 -31.66 -11.63 -19.66
CA VAL A 300 -32.23 -11.20 -20.94
C VAL A 300 -32.85 -12.43 -21.61
N LYS A 301 -34.08 -12.77 -21.23
CA LYS A 301 -34.90 -13.74 -21.97
C LYS A 301 -35.28 -13.14 -23.32
N VAL A 302 -34.48 -13.44 -24.35
CA VAL A 302 -34.86 -13.15 -25.74
C VAL A 302 -35.98 -14.11 -26.13
N GLN A 303 -37.23 -13.65 -26.07
CA GLN A 303 -38.33 -14.36 -26.72
C GLN A 303 -38.16 -14.20 -28.25
N GLN A 304 -37.75 -15.27 -28.92
CA GLN A 304 -37.81 -15.33 -30.38
C GLN A 304 -39.27 -15.40 -30.83
N ILE A 305 -39.81 -14.28 -31.34
CA ILE A 305 -41.11 -14.25 -32.01
C ILE A 305 -40.89 -14.63 -33.48
N ASN A 306 -40.95 -15.92 -33.81
CA ASN A 306 -41.05 -16.37 -35.20
C ASN A 306 -42.22 -17.36 -35.33
N ALA A 307 -43.44 -16.82 -35.51
CA ALA A 307 -44.60 -17.59 -35.96
C ALA A 307 -44.74 -17.44 -37.48
N ARG A 308 -44.09 -18.32 -38.25
CA ARG A 308 -44.33 -18.44 -39.69
C ARG A 308 -45.64 -19.21 -39.91
N LYS A 309 -46.74 -18.50 -40.16
CA LYS A 309 -48.05 -19.08 -40.49
C LYS A 309 -47.94 -19.88 -41.81
N LYS A 310 -48.06 -21.21 -41.75
CA LYS A 310 -48.25 -22.03 -42.96
C LYS A 310 -49.66 -21.77 -43.49
N SER A 311 -49.74 -21.23 -44.70
CA SER A 311 -50.94 -21.26 -45.52
C SER A 311 -51.29 -22.73 -45.80
N LYS A 312 -52.52 -23.15 -45.45
CA LYS A 312 -53.10 -24.40 -45.95
C LYS A 312 -54.03 -24.04 -47.12
N LEU A 313 -53.88 -24.83 -48.17
CA LEU A 313 -54.67 -24.89 -49.41
C LEU A 313 -56.17 -24.69 -49.21
#